data_AF-A0A2H6MX49-F1
#
_entry.id   AF-A0A2H6MX49-F1
#
_cell.length_a   1.000
_cell.length_b   1.000
_cell.length_c   1.000
_cell.angle_alpha   90.00
_cell.angle_beta   90.00
_cell.angle_gamma   90.00
#
_symmetry.space_group_name_H-M   'P 1'
#
loop_
_entity.id
_entity.type
_entity.pdbx_description
1 polymer ?
#
loop_
_entity_poly.entity_id
_entity_poly.type
_entity_poly.pdbx_seq_one_letter_code
_entity_poly.pdbx_strand_id
1 'polypeptide(L)'
;SFYRHHYLSAVWVILVFGELKRRMPRKLLLPYKSVFSHSRVGRGLHDSLAMNAARSGYRVFSANSTAACTELAKKITERLGVELGKSVVYQETNGETRVEIKESVRGQDVFIIQTIPRDVNTAVMELLIMVYALKTSCAKTITGVIPYFPYSKQSKMRKRGSIVCKLLASMLAKAGLSHIITMDLHQKEIQGFFSFPVDNLRASPFLLQYIQE
;
A
#
# COMPACT_ATOMS: atom_id res chain seq x y z
N SER A 1 0.51 25.53 5.83
CA SER A 1 0.28 24.21 6.46
C SER A 1 -0.50 23.24 5.55
N PHE A 2 -1.49 23.72 4.79
CA PHE A 2 -2.34 22.89 3.91
C PHE A 2 -1.62 22.33 2.64
N TYR A 3 -0.67 23.07 2.05
CA TYR A 3 0.05 22.66 0.84
C TYR A 3 1.13 21.58 1.03
N ARG A 4 1.65 21.39 2.26
CA ARG A 4 2.68 20.36 2.56
C ARG A 4 2.13 18.93 2.44
N HIS A 5 0.84 18.72 2.72
CA HIS A 5 0.23 17.39 2.63
C HIS A 5 -0.04 16.94 1.18
N HIS A 6 -0.37 17.87 0.28
CA HIS A 6 -0.67 17.54 -1.12
C HIS A 6 0.58 17.12 -1.91
N TYR A 7 1.70 17.80 -1.76
CA TYR A 7 2.94 17.46 -2.50
C TYR A 7 3.50 16.11 -2.08
N LEU A 8 3.59 15.83 -0.77
CA LEU A 8 4.00 14.53 -0.25
C LEU A 8 3.08 13.40 -0.77
N SER A 9 1.77 13.65 -0.91
CA SER A 9 0.85 12.67 -1.50
C SER A 9 1.12 12.41 -3.00
N ALA A 10 1.47 13.44 -3.78
CA ALA A 10 1.72 13.31 -5.22
C ALA A 10 3.04 12.57 -5.51
N VAL A 11 4.11 12.89 -4.76
CA VAL A 11 5.40 12.20 -4.80
C VAL A 11 5.25 10.72 -4.46
N TRP A 12 4.44 10.45 -3.44
CA TRP A 12 4.15 9.10 -2.99
C TRP A 12 3.48 8.29 -4.09
N VAL A 13 2.44 8.86 -4.69
CA VAL A 13 1.70 8.19 -5.76
C VAL A 13 2.61 7.90 -6.94
N ILE A 14 3.53 8.80 -7.34
CA ILE A 14 4.43 8.54 -8.48
C ILE A 14 5.43 7.42 -8.19
N LEU A 15 6.10 7.46 -7.05
CA LEU A 15 7.15 6.47 -6.69
C LEU A 15 6.56 5.09 -6.47
N VAL A 16 5.50 5.02 -5.67
CA VAL A 16 4.85 3.75 -5.36
C VAL A 16 4.14 3.20 -6.58
N PHE A 17 3.53 4.04 -7.43
CA PHE A 17 3.04 3.61 -8.74
C PHE A 17 4.16 3.03 -9.61
N GLY A 18 5.31 3.71 -9.69
CA GLY A 18 6.45 3.24 -10.48
C GLY A 18 6.98 1.87 -10.02
N GLU A 19 7.06 1.65 -8.71
CA GLU A 19 7.51 0.37 -8.13
C GLU A 19 6.45 -0.74 -8.25
N LEU A 20 5.18 -0.42 -7.94
CA LEU A 20 4.03 -1.32 -8.14
C LEU A 20 3.98 -1.79 -9.59
N LYS A 21 4.10 -0.84 -10.54
CA LYS A 21 4.10 -1.12 -11.98
C LYS A 21 5.29 -1.99 -12.38
N ARG A 22 6.47 -1.83 -11.78
CA ARG A 22 7.64 -2.67 -12.09
C ARG A 22 7.51 -4.11 -11.60
N ARG A 23 6.83 -4.34 -10.47
CA ARG A 23 6.63 -5.68 -9.89
C ARG A 23 5.38 -6.40 -10.37
N MET A 24 4.43 -5.69 -10.98
CA MET A 24 3.29 -6.32 -11.65
C MET A 24 3.74 -7.12 -12.88
N PRO A 25 3.12 -8.27 -13.17
CA PRO A 25 3.48 -9.08 -14.33
C PRO A 25 3.37 -8.28 -15.64
N ARG A 26 4.48 -8.19 -16.39
CA ARG A 26 4.64 -7.36 -17.62
C ARG A 26 3.59 -7.59 -18.71
N LYS A 27 2.89 -8.74 -18.73
CA LYS A 27 1.85 -9.05 -19.72
C LYS A 27 0.57 -8.22 -19.59
N LEU A 28 0.47 -7.34 -18.60
CA LEU A 28 -0.78 -6.65 -18.24
C LEU A 28 -0.67 -5.13 -18.13
N LEU A 29 0.50 -4.57 -18.44
CA LEU A 29 0.73 -3.12 -18.44
C LEU A 29 0.44 -2.58 -19.84
N LEU A 30 -0.81 -2.21 -20.09
CA LEU A 30 -1.12 -1.44 -21.29
C LEU A 30 -0.51 -0.02 -21.19
N PRO A 31 -0.05 0.54 -22.32
CA PRO A 31 0.42 1.91 -22.35
C PRO A 31 -0.75 2.87 -22.10
N TYR A 32 -0.52 3.86 -21.24
CA TYR A 32 -1.36 5.04 -21.10
C TYR A 32 -1.38 5.76 -22.44
N LYS A 33 -2.39 5.48 -23.29
CA LYS A 33 -2.67 6.30 -24.46
C LYS A 33 -3.56 7.46 -24.01
N SER A 34 -3.02 8.66 -24.18
CA SER A 34 -3.71 9.94 -24.20
C SER A 34 -5.06 9.85 -24.90
N VAL A 35 -6.16 9.98 -24.15
CA VAL A 35 -7.49 10.26 -24.71
C VAL A 35 -7.81 11.72 -24.41
N PHE A 36 -7.16 12.61 -25.16
CA PHE A 36 -7.64 13.97 -25.42
C PHE A 36 -7.40 14.25 -26.90
N SER A 37 -8.35 13.84 -27.73
CA SER A 37 -8.55 14.43 -29.05
C SER A 37 -10.02 14.28 -29.41
N HIS A 38 -10.63 15.41 -29.77
CA HIS A 38 -11.99 15.57 -30.22
C HIS A 38 -12.45 14.49 -31.22
N SER A 39 -13.64 13.92 -31.02
CA SER A 39 -14.70 13.91 -32.05
C SER A 39 -15.96 13.13 -31.62
N ARG A 40 -17.11 13.82 -31.76
CA ARG A 40 -18.44 13.35 -32.20
C ARG A 40 -19.21 12.28 -31.39
N VAL A 41 -20.27 12.79 -30.75
CA VAL A 41 -21.66 12.29 -30.65
C VAL A 41 -21.96 10.94 -31.32
N GLY A 42 -22.50 9.99 -30.54
CA GLY A 42 -23.27 8.86 -31.07
C GLY A 42 -23.47 7.69 -30.09
N ARG A 43 -24.67 7.61 -29.49
CA ARG A 43 -25.43 6.42 -29.05
C ARG A 43 -24.68 5.19 -28.50
N GLY A 44 -25.02 4.83 -27.26
CA GLY A 44 -24.78 3.47 -26.75
C GLY A 44 -24.87 3.38 -25.22
N LEU A 45 -26.09 3.32 -24.68
CA LEU A 45 -26.36 2.87 -23.32
C LEU A 45 -25.99 1.38 -23.19
N HIS A 46 -24.71 1.02 -23.07
CA HIS A 46 -24.30 -0.34 -22.70
C HIS A 46 -22.79 -0.57 -22.36
N ASP A 47 -22.04 0.43 -21.86
CA ASP A 47 -20.58 0.24 -21.63
C ASP A 47 -20.03 0.72 -20.27
N SER A 48 -20.89 0.97 -19.27
CA SER A 48 -20.46 1.35 -17.91
C SER A 48 -20.23 0.18 -16.94
N LEU A 49 -20.53 -1.05 -17.36
CA LEU A 49 -20.47 -2.26 -16.52
C LEU A 49 -19.23 -3.15 -16.73
N ALA A 50 -18.31 -2.77 -17.61
CA ALA A 50 -17.17 -3.61 -18.01
C ALA A 50 -15.79 -3.11 -17.54
N MET A 51 -15.72 -2.30 -16.47
CA MET A 51 -14.43 -1.81 -15.95
C MET A 51 -13.81 -2.68 -14.84
N ASN A 52 -14.53 -3.64 -14.23
CA ASN A 52 -13.98 -4.41 -13.09
C ASN A 52 -14.33 -5.90 -13.07
N ALA A 53 -13.95 -6.61 -14.13
CA ALA A 53 -13.90 -8.06 -14.11
C ALA A 53 -12.45 -8.53 -14.23
N ALA A 54 -11.82 -8.85 -13.10
CA ALA A 54 -10.77 -9.86 -12.92
C ALA A 54 -9.65 -9.96 -13.99
N ARG A 55 -9.32 -8.88 -14.71
CA ARG A 55 -8.30 -8.90 -15.76
C ARG A 55 -6.88 -8.81 -15.18
N SER A 56 -6.72 -8.15 -14.03
CA SER A 56 -5.43 -8.04 -13.35
C SER A 56 -5.18 -9.26 -12.45
N GLY A 57 -4.07 -9.97 -12.67
CA GLY A 57 -3.59 -11.02 -11.77
C GLY A 57 -3.17 -10.52 -10.37
N TYR A 58 -3.50 -9.27 -10.03
CA TYR A 58 -3.19 -8.64 -8.77
C TYR A 58 -4.40 -7.89 -8.18
N ARG A 59 -4.42 -7.76 -6.85
CA ARG A 59 -5.43 -7.04 -6.06
C ARG A 59 -4.78 -6.03 -5.13
N VAL A 60 -5.45 -4.91 -4.89
CA VAL A 60 -4.97 -3.85 -4.00
C VAL A 60 -6.00 -3.62 -2.89
N PHE A 61 -5.60 -3.76 -1.63
CA PHE A 61 -6.44 -3.49 -0.47
C PHE A 61 -5.89 -2.31 0.33
N SER A 62 -6.76 -1.69 1.14
CA SER A 62 -6.37 -0.71 2.15
C SER A 62 -6.65 -1.30 3.51
N ALA A 63 -5.65 -1.34 4.39
CA ALA A 63 -5.82 -1.86 5.75
C ALA A 63 -6.36 -0.81 6.74
N ASN A 64 -6.50 0.45 6.34
CA ASN A 64 -6.93 1.51 7.23
C ASN A 64 -8.44 1.45 7.56
N SER A 65 -8.78 1.52 8.85
CA SER A 65 -10.16 1.70 9.33
C SER A 65 -10.73 3.10 9.07
N THR A 66 -9.87 4.14 9.04
CA THR A 66 -10.30 5.53 8.90
C THR A 66 -10.28 5.99 7.44
N ALA A 67 -11.40 6.52 6.94
CA ALA A 67 -11.57 6.91 5.53
C ALA A 67 -10.57 7.98 5.04
N ALA A 68 -10.12 8.89 5.91
CA ALA A 68 -9.12 9.90 5.57
C ALA A 68 -7.74 9.27 5.26
N CYS A 69 -7.42 8.15 5.91
CA CYS A 69 -6.18 7.40 5.69
C CYS A 69 -6.21 6.59 4.38
N THR A 70 -7.41 6.38 3.83
CA THR A 70 -7.64 5.67 2.55
C THR A 70 -7.45 6.57 1.32
N GLU A 71 -7.38 7.90 1.47
CA GLU A 71 -7.24 8.84 0.34
C GLU A 71 -6.03 8.50 -0.53
N LEU A 72 -4.93 8.15 0.13
CA LEU A 72 -3.69 7.80 -0.53
C LEU A 72 -3.79 6.49 -1.33
N ALA A 73 -4.49 5.50 -0.77
CA ALA A 73 -4.77 4.25 -1.45
C ALA A 73 -5.63 4.48 -2.71
N LYS A 74 -6.67 5.32 -2.60
CA LYS A 74 -7.53 5.71 -3.74
C LYS A 74 -6.74 6.36 -4.87
N LYS A 75 -5.89 7.34 -4.56
CA LYS A 75 -5.03 8.00 -5.56
C LYS A 75 -4.11 7.01 -6.28
N ILE A 76 -3.56 6.02 -5.56
CA ILE A 76 -2.74 4.98 -6.17
C ILE A 76 -3.58 4.11 -7.12
N THR A 77 -4.74 3.64 -6.66
CA THR A 77 -5.59 2.76 -7.46
C THR A 77 -6.15 3.47 -8.70
N GLU A 78 -6.51 4.74 -8.58
CA GLU A 78 -6.91 5.59 -9.72
C GLU A 78 -5.81 5.68 -10.78
N ARG A 79 -4.55 5.89 -10.37
CA ARG A 79 -3.43 5.92 -11.32
C ARG A 79 -3.13 4.56 -11.93
N LEU A 80 -3.31 3.49 -11.17
CA LEU A 80 -3.17 2.11 -11.64
C LEU A 80 -4.32 1.67 -12.55
N GLY A 81 -5.44 2.40 -12.59
CA GLY A 81 -6.64 2.01 -13.31
C GLY A 81 -7.28 0.74 -12.73
N VAL A 82 -7.19 0.54 -11.42
CA VAL A 82 -7.79 -0.60 -10.71
C VAL A 82 -8.71 -0.11 -9.60
N GLU A 83 -9.71 -0.90 -9.22
CA GLU A 83 -10.51 -0.64 -8.02
C GLU A 83 -9.82 -1.19 -6.77
N LEU A 84 -10.09 -0.53 -5.62
CA LEU A 84 -9.72 -1.09 -4.32
C LEU A 84 -10.53 -2.35 -4.05
N GLY A 85 -9.85 -3.34 -3.51
CA GLY A 85 -10.47 -4.59 -3.13
C GLY A 85 -11.51 -4.42 -2.03
N LYS A 86 -12.54 -5.26 -2.06
CA LYS A 86 -13.65 -5.23 -1.12
C LYS A 86 -13.20 -5.85 0.19
N SER A 87 -12.94 -5.00 1.18
CA SER A 87 -12.63 -5.41 2.55
C SER A 87 -13.29 -4.47 3.56
N VAL A 88 -13.63 -5.01 4.72
CA VAL A 88 -14.13 -4.24 5.86
C VAL A 88 -13.07 -4.31 6.96
N VAL A 89 -12.65 -3.15 7.47
CA VAL A 89 -11.74 -3.03 8.61
C VAL A 89 -12.40 -2.11 9.62
N TYR A 90 -12.60 -2.59 10.83
CA TYR A 90 -13.26 -1.82 11.89
C TYR A 90 -12.76 -2.23 13.28
N GLN A 91 -13.04 -1.38 14.26
CA GLN A 91 -12.80 -1.67 15.67
C GLN A 91 -14.14 -2.06 16.30
N GLU A 92 -14.13 -3.17 17.03
CA GLU A 92 -15.24 -3.57 17.89
C GLU A 92 -15.34 -2.61 19.09
N THR A 93 -16.46 -2.66 19.83
CA THR A 93 -16.70 -1.75 20.98
C THR A 93 -15.69 -1.91 22.12
N ASN A 94 -15.04 -3.06 22.20
CA ASN A 94 -13.96 -3.36 23.15
C ASN A 94 -12.57 -2.89 22.68
N GLY A 95 -12.46 -2.30 21.48
CA GLY A 95 -11.20 -1.85 20.88
C GLY A 95 -10.40 -2.94 20.17
N GLU A 96 -10.98 -4.12 19.95
CA GLU A 96 -10.36 -5.17 19.14
C GLU A 96 -10.55 -4.89 17.65
N THR A 97 -9.49 -5.14 16.88
CA THR A 97 -9.49 -4.92 15.44
C THR A 97 -10.04 -6.12 14.70
N ARG A 98 -10.98 -5.90 13.79
CA ARG A 98 -11.54 -6.96 12.94
C ARG A 98 -11.39 -6.61 11.46
N VAL A 99 -10.99 -7.61 10.68
CA VAL A 99 -10.79 -7.49 9.23
C VAL A 99 -11.55 -8.61 8.52
N GLU A 100 -12.35 -8.24 7.54
CA GLU A 100 -13.09 -9.17 6.70
C GLU A 100 -12.84 -8.89 5.22
N ILE A 101 -12.32 -9.87 4.50
CA ILE A 101 -12.12 -9.80 3.05
C ILE A 101 -13.41 -10.28 2.38
N LYS A 102 -14.01 -9.45 1.52
CA LYS A 102 -15.33 -9.68 0.91
C LYS A 102 -15.24 -10.17 -0.54
N GLU A 103 -14.05 -10.52 -1.01
CA GLU A 103 -13.83 -11.10 -2.33
C GLU A 103 -12.73 -12.17 -2.31
N SER A 104 -12.71 -13.05 -3.32
CA SER A 104 -11.70 -14.09 -3.42
C SER A 104 -10.33 -13.54 -3.85
N VAL A 105 -9.29 -13.91 -3.10
CA VAL A 105 -7.88 -13.55 -3.35
C VAL A 105 -6.99 -14.78 -3.62
N ARG A 106 -7.60 -15.96 -3.78
CA ARG A 106 -6.88 -17.23 -3.88
C ARG A 106 -5.96 -17.25 -5.10
N GLY A 107 -4.68 -17.53 -4.87
CA GLY A 107 -3.66 -17.62 -5.93
C GLY A 107 -3.31 -16.29 -6.58
N GLN A 108 -3.81 -15.16 -6.06
CA GLN A 108 -3.56 -13.82 -6.60
C GLN A 108 -2.39 -13.13 -5.88
N ASP A 109 -1.74 -12.21 -6.58
CA ASP A 109 -0.72 -11.33 -6.00
C ASP A 109 -1.42 -10.13 -5.33
N VAL A 110 -1.23 -9.95 -4.03
CA VAL A 110 -1.99 -8.95 -3.24
C VAL A 110 -1.07 -7.84 -2.75
N PHE A 111 -1.52 -6.60 -2.90
CA PHE A 111 -0.89 -5.42 -2.36
C PHE A 111 -1.76 -4.82 -1.25
N ILE A 112 -1.17 -4.56 -0.09
CA ILE A 112 -1.85 -3.91 1.03
C ILE A 112 -1.25 -2.54 1.19
N ILE A 113 -2.04 -1.49 1.00
CA ILE A 113 -1.64 -0.12 1.29
C ILE A 113 -2.03 0.16 2.74
N GLN A 114 -1.04 0.50 3.57
CA GLN A 114 -1.30 0.91 4.95
C GLN A 114 -0.60 2.22 5.27
N THR A 115 -1.38 3.26 5.51
CA THR A 115 -0.87 4.50 6.10
C THR A 115 -0.94 4.42 7.62
N ILE A 116 -0.04 5.12 8.31
CA ILE A 116 0.02 5.08 9.78
C ILE A 116 -0.51 6.42 10.33
N PRO A 117 -1.73 6.45 10.91
CA PRO A 117 -2.29 7.62 11.59
C PRO A 117 -1.64 7.82 12.98
N ARG A 118 -2.19 8.76 13.76
CA ARG A 118 -1.73 9.06 15.13
C ARG A 118 -1.71 7.82 16.03
N ASP A 119 -2.70 6.94 15.87
CA ASP A 119 -2.72 5.66 16.56
C ASP A 119 -1.93 4.60 15.79
N VAL A 120 -0.64 4.54 16.12
CA VAL A 120 0.32 3.65 15.45
C VAL A 120 0.05 2.18 15.75
N ASN A 121 -0.37 1.85 16.98
CA ASN A 121 -0.53 0.47 17.41
C ASN A 121 -1.72 -0.18 16.73
N THR A 122 -2.84 0.53 16.68
CA THR A 122 -4.03 0.06 15.98
C THR A 122 -3.74 -0.16 14.50
N ALA A 123 -3.05 0.77 13.84
CA ALA A 123 -2.68 0.61 12.43
C ALA A 123 -1.71 -0.55 12.18
N VAL A 124 -0.81 -0.85 13.12
CA VAL A 124 0.04 -2.05 13.07
C VAL A 124 -0.79 -3.32 13.21
N MET A 125 -1.76 -3.35 14.13
CA MET A 125 -2.64 -4.50 14.32
C MET A 125 -3.57 -4.73 13.13
N GLU A 126 -4.18 -3.68 12.58
CA GLU A 126 -4.96 -3.71 11.34
C GLU A 126 -4.17 -4.35 10.19
N LEU A 127 -2.92 -3.93 10.02
CA LEU A 127 -2.04 -4.46 8.99
C LEU A 127 -1.73 -5.95 9.23
N LEU A 128 -1.32 -6.32 10.44
CA LEU A 128 -0.97 -7.71 10.78
C LEU A 128 -2.16 -8.65 10.57
N ILE A 129 -3.35 -8.24 11.02
CA ILE A 129 -4.58 -9.03 10.90
C ILE A 129 -4.99 -9.13 9.42
N MET A 130 -4.90 -8.04 8.65
CA MET A 130 -5.20 -8.09 7.20
C MET A 130 -4.22 -9.00 6.44
N VAL A 131 -2.92 -8.92 6.73
CA VAL A 131 -1.91 -9.82 6.14
C VAL A 131 -2.24 -11.28 6.47
N TYR A 132 -2.56 -11.56 7.74
CA TYR A 132 -2.88 -12.91 8.17
C TYR A 132 -4.18 -13.45 7.56
N ALA A 133 -5.20 -12.61 7.41
CA ALA A 133 -6.46 -12.95 6.74
C ALA A 133 -6.25 -13.28 5.25
N LEU A 134 -5.40 -12.51 4.55
CA LEU A 134 -5.04 -12.74 3.15
C LEU A 134 -4.22 -14.03 2.98
N LYS A 135 -3.30 -14.30 3.91
CA LYS A 135 -2.52 -15.55 3.95
C LYS A 135 -3.44 -16.76 4.14
N THR A 136 -4.38 -16.68 5.09
CA THR A 136 -5.37 -17.74 5.36
C THR A 136 -6.31 -17.94 4.18
N SER A 137 -6.56 -16.88 3.41
CA SER A 137 -7.34 -16.91 2.17
C SER A 137 -6.52 -17.39 0.94
N CYS A 138 -5.33 -17.95 1.15
CA CYS A 138 -4.46 -18.53 0.12
C CYS A 138 -4.02 -17.54 -0.97
N ALA A 139 -3.78 -16.27 -0.60
CA ALA A 139 -3.10 -15.34 -1.48
C ALA A 139 -1.71 -15.89 -1.86
N LYS A 140 -1.29 -15.70 -3.13
CA LYS A 140 -0.03 -16.24 -3.65
C LYS A 140 1.17 -15.46 -3.10
N THR A 141 1.09 -14.13 -3.16
CA THR A 141 2.07 -13.21 -2.58
C THR A 141 1.35 -12.07 -1.90
N ILE A 142 1.93 -11.58 -0.79
CA ILE A 142 1.38 -10.45 -0.04
C ILE A 142 2.47 -9.39 0.09
N THR A 143 2.27 -8.26 -0.60
CA THR A 143 3.20 -7.12 -0.60
C THR A 143 2.61 -5.97 0.22
N GLY A 144 3.33 -5.56 1.26
CA GLY A 144 2.95 -4.43 2.10
C GLY A 144 3.51 -3.13 1.52
N VAL A 145 2.64 -2.19 1.20
CA VAL A 145 2.99 -0.85 0.78
C VAL A 145 2.80 0.08 1.99
N ILE A 146 3.92 0.39 2.67
CA ILE A 146 3.95 1.13 3.92
C ILE A 146 4.75 2.42 3.70
N PRO A 147 4.10 3.55 3.34
CA PRO A 147 4.74 4.85 3.08
C PRO A 147 5.77 5.22 4.15
N TYR A 148 5.32 5.13 5.40
CA TYR A 148 6.05 5.52 6.58
C TYR A 148 6.10 4.30 7.49
N PHE A 149 7.28 3.69 7.59
CA PHE A 149 7.43 2.49 8.42
C PHE A 149 7.40 2.86 9.92
N PRO A 150 6.41 2.35 10.69
CA PRO A 150 6.27 2.71 12.09
C PRO A 150 7.42 2.12 12.92
N TYR A 151 7.67 2.70 14.09
CA TYR A 151 8.76 2.31 15.00
C TYR A 151 10.18 2.40 14.42
N SER A 152 10.36 2.94 13.20
CA SER A 152 11.67 3.05 12.53
C SER A 152 12.73 3.85 13.31
N LYS A 153 12.31 4.81 14.15
CA LYS A 153 13.19 5.54 15.07
C LYS A 153 13.75 4.67 16.21
N GLN A 154 13.06 3.58 16.55
CA GLN A 154 13.46 2.59 17.56
C GLN A 154 14.24 1.43 16.92
N SER A 155 15.17 1.76 16.02
CA SER A 155 16.00 0.81 15.26
C SER A 155 17.36 0.51 15.91
N LYS A 156 17.74 1.24 16.96
CA LYS A 156 18.98 1.00 17.72
C LYS A 156 18.61 0.73 19.17
N MET A 157 19.25 -0.28 19.76
CA MET A 157 19.09 -0.58 21.19
C MET A 157 19.65 0.59 22.01
N ARG A 158 18.85 1.09 22.96
CA ARG A 158 19.27 2.15 23.89
C ARG A 158 19.28 1.57 25.30
N LYS A 159 20.42 1.63 25.99
CA LYS A 159 20.61 1.08 27.34
C LYS A 159 20.12 -0.39 27.39
N ARG A 160 19.42 -0.78 28.47
CA ARG A 160 18.73 -2.08 28.62
C ARG A 160 17.34 -2.04 27.95
N GLY A 161 17.32 -1.71 26.65
CA GLY A 161 16.09 -1.54 25.87
C GLY A 161 15.92 -2.61 24.79
N SER A 162 14.87 -2.47 23.98
CA SER A 162 14.57 -3.36 22.84
C SER A 162 14.77 -2.66 21.50
N ILE A 163 14.86 -3.45 20.42
CA ILE A 163 14.84 -2.95 19.04
C ILE A 163 13.44 -3.22 18.46
N VAL A 164 12.48 -2.36 18.79
CA VAL A 164 11.06 -2.54 18.44
C VAL A 164 10.86 -2.59 16.92
N CYS A 165 11.66 -1.85 16.15
CA CYS A 165 11.63 -1.92 14.69
C CYS A 165 11.92 -3.34 14.16
N LYS A 166 12.85 -4.08 14.79
CA LYS A 166 13.18 -5.46 14.41
C LYS A 166 12.09 -6.44 14.85
N LEU A 167 11.49 -6.21 16.02
CA LEU A 167 10.32 -6.97 16.47
C LEU A 167 9.18 -6.85 15.45
N LEU A 168 8.85 -5.63 15.04
CA LEU A 168 7.79 -5.39 14.06
C LEU A 168 8.07 -6.07 12.71
N ALA A 169 9.30 -5.96 12.20
CA ALA A 169 9.70 -6.66 10.97
C ALA A 169 9.50 -8.19 11.09
N SER A 170 9.81 -8.76 12.26
CA SER A 170 9.64 -10.18 12.54
C SER A 170 8.16 -10.57 12.64
N MET A 171 7.33 -9.73 13.25
CA MET A 171 5.88 -9.94 13.32
C MET A 171 5.23 -9.91 11.93
N LEU A 172 5.61 -8.98 11.07
CA LEU A 172 5.13 -8.91 9.68
C LEU A 172 5.50 -10.17 8.88
N ALA A 173 6.74 -10.66 9.05
CA ALA A 173 7.19 -11.90 8.43
C ALA A 173 6.35 -13.10 8.92
N LYS A 174 6.11 -13.18 10.24
CA LYS A 174 5.31 -14.26 10.84
C LYS A 174 3.84 -14.21 10.40
N ALA A 175 3.27 -13.01 10.29
CA ALA A 175 1.90 -12.81 9.78
C ALA A 175 1.74 -13.32 8.34
N GLY A 176 2.80 -13.24 7.51
CA GLY A 176 2.76 -13.75 6.14
C GLY A 176 3.23 -12.78 5.06
N LEU A 177 3.80 -11.64 5.45
CA LEU A 177 4.22 -10.64 4.47
C LEU A 177 5.39 -11.20 3.65
N SER A 178 5.24 -11.17 2.32
CA SER A 178 6.23 -11.70 1.37
C SER A 178 7.21 -10.64 0.89
N HIS A 179 6.77 -9.37 0.90
CA HIS A 179 7.54 -8.24 0.39
C HIS A 179 7.06 -6.94 1.05
N ILE A 180 7.94 -5.95 1.19
CA ILE A 180 7.55 -4.60 1.64
C ILE A 180 8.11 -3.52 0.72
N ILE A 181 7.26 -2.58 0.33
CA ILE A 181 7.62 -1.33 -0.34
C ILE A 181 7.42 -0.21 0.68
N THR A 182 8.47 0.57 0.94
CA THR A 182 8.45 1.68 1.89
C THR A 182 9.24 2.85 1.35
N MET A 183 9.19 3.99 2.04
CA MET A 183 9.90 5.21 1.63
C MET A 183 10.75 5.77 2.76
N ASP A 184 11.98 6.13 2.41
CA ASP A 184 12.95 6.82 3.28
C ASP A 184 12.99 6.28 4.72
N LEU A 185 13.32 4.98 4.85
CA LEU A 185 13.61 4.39 6.15
C LEU A 185 14.60 5.25 6.95
N HIS A 186 14.31 5.41 8.25
CA HIS A 186 15.08 6.27 9.15
C HIS A 186 16.59 5.98 9.15
N GLN A 187 16.95 4.70 9.00
CA GLN A 187 18.33 4.21 8.83
C GLN A 187 18.28 3.15 7.72
N LYS A 188 19.27 3.11 6.82
CA LYS A 188 19.25 2.19 5.67
C LYS A 188 19.39 0.72 6.11
N GLU A 189 20.05 0.51 7.23
CA GLU A 189 20.33 -0.78 7.85
C GLU A 189 19.05 -1.50 8.32
N ILE A 190 17.95 -0.76 8.50
CA ILE A 190 16.62 -1.33 8.83
C ILE A 190 16.19 -2.35 7.77
N GLN A 191 16.66 -2.25 6.52
CA GLN A 191 16.38 -3.26 5.49
C GLN A 191 16.85 -4.66 5.92
N GLY A 192 17.99 -4.76 6.62
CA GLY A 192 18.49 -6.02 7.16
C GLY A 192 17.66 -6.60 8.32
N PHE A 193 16.64 -5.88 8.80
CA PHE A 193 15.74 -6.41 9.82
C PHE A 193 14.70 -7.36 9.26
N PHE A 194 14.38 -7.26 7.97
CA PHE A 194 13.38 -8.11 7.33
C PHE A 194 14.02 -9.40 6.81
N SER A 195 13.31 -10.51 6.96
CA SER A 195 13.71 -11.81 6.40
C SER A 195 13.26 -12.00 4.95
N PHE A 196 12.62 -10.98 4.37
CA PHE A 196 12.07 -10.97 3.02
C PHE A 196 12.49 -9.68 2.31
N PRO A 197 12.38 -9.59 0.97
CA PRO A 197 12.90 -8.45 0.23
C PRO A 197 12.17 -7.14 0.54
N VAL A 198 12.94 -6.04 0.56
CA VAL A 198 12.49 -4.68 0.95
C VAL A 198 12.87 -3.69 -0.15
N ASP A 199 11.88 -2.99 -0.70
CA ASP A 199 12.11 -1.84 -1.57
C ASP A 199 11.97 -0.55 -0.76
N ASN A 200 13.09 0.12 -0.50
CA ASN A 200 13.12 1.41 0.20
C ASN A 200 13.31 2.55 -0.82
N LEU A 201 12.21 3.14 -1.26
CA LEU A 201 12.20 4.21 -2.23
C LEU A 201 12.71 5.53 -1.62
N ARG A 202 13.22 6.42 -2.46
CA ARG A 202 13.74 7.73 -2.08
C ARG A 202 12.83 8.85 -2.57
N ALA A 203 12.36 9.70 -1.67
CA ALA A 203 11.61 10.91 -2.02
C ALA A 203 12.53 12.07 -2.47
N SER A 204 13.84 11.96 -2.24
CA SER A 204 14.80 13.04 -2.53
C SER A 204 14.72 13.61 -3.96
N PRO A 205 14.55 12.82 -5.04
CA PRO A 205 14.47 13.40 -6.39
C PRO A 205 13.29 14.35 -6.56
N PHE A 206 12.15 14.04 -5.93
CA PHE A 206 10.95 14.86 -6.01
C PHE A 206 11.00 16.09 -5.11
N LEU A 207 11.61 15.96 -3.93
CA LEU A 207 11.83 17.11 -3.05
C LEU A 207 12.80 18.11 -3.68
N LEU A 208 13.82 17.63 -4.38
CA LEU A 208 14.75 18.49 -5.13
C LEU A 208 14.03 19.23 -6.26
N GLN A 209 13.20 18.53 -7.04
CA GLN A 209 12.38 19.16 -8.07
C GLN A 209 11.48 20.27 -7.48
N TYR A 210 10.82 20.02 -6.36
CA TYR A 210 9.96 21.01 -5.71
C TYR A 210 10.70 22.25 -5.17
N ILE A 211 11.98 22.11 -4.78
CA ILE A 211 12.78 23.25 -4.31
C ILE A 211 13.28 24.10 -5.49
N GLN A 212 13.42 23.48 -6.67
CA GLN A 212 13.85 24.15 -7.90
C GLN A 212 12.71 24.85 -8.64
N GLU A 213 11.46 24.43 -8.41
CA GLU A 213 10.22 25.08 -8.87
C GLU A 213 9.85 26.28 -7.98
#